data_AF-I0BCI2-F1
#
_entry.id   AF-I0BCI2-F1
#
_cell.length_a   1.000
_cell.length_b   1.000
_cell.length_c   1.000
_cell.angle_alpha   90.00
_cell.angle_beta   90.00
_cell.angle_gamma   90.00
#
_symmetry.space_group_name_H-M   'P 1'
#
loop_
_entity.id
_entity.type
_entity.pdbx_description
1 polymer ?
#
loop_
_entity_poly.entity_id
_entity_poly.type
_entity_poly.pdbx_seq_one_letter_code
_entity_poly.pdbx_strand_id
1 'polypeptide(L)'
;MKRMLQAGMMTAAAVLVLTGCLKAADSASQHEGHNMGNTGQQGAAAPASPGQPWIASKNTTRINTSDPAEAAVLVSRTLWPATGDANRPGGIVLANADEWQTALASADLIHHPNNGPVLFVKKDSIPEVTLNELKRLKPAGVEMNGGIQVVLAGDLEAKVEEQVKGLGFKTDKIPGGTPAAVAKAIDAYYSKVTKEVPPSVIVGSMDSQEYTMPAVNWIAHMPEPLLYVKKDEVPQETADALKARGGKANVYILGPESVVSAKVEQELGQYGRVVRIAGNDPYENAVAFAKYKDPATDFGWGITTPGHNFSFVSKAAPGLALAAAPFSHLGKHAPLLWTDKEKMPESVHQYVMSLQPKFKKSPTEGPYNHAWLTGGEDVLSAAAQGQIDTMLEIVSESGEGHGAHGAGSAAGAASEAGTPAETPKADAAGAGGHEGMHH
;
A
#
# COMPACT_ATOMS: atom_id res chain seq x y z
N MET A 1 52.33 -35.53 13.55
CA MET A 1 52.97 -36.55 12.68
C MET A 1 52.27 -36.51 11.32
N LYS A 2 53.08 -36.39 10.25
CA LYS A 2 52.90 -36.73 8.80
C LYS A 2 51.55 -36.38 8.14
N ARG A 3 51.49 -35.39 7.21
CA ARG A 3 51.89 -35.38 5.76
C ARG A 3 51.10 -36.41 4.94
N MET A 4 50.67 -36.23 3.68
CA MET A 4 50.67 -35.21 2.61
C MET A 4 49.92 -35.91 1.45
N LEU A 5 49.21 -35.19 0.57
CA LEU A 5 49.07 -35.51 -0.87
C LEU A 5 48.35 -34.32 -1.53
N GLN A 6 49.08 -33.37 -2.11
CA GLN A 6 49.63 -33.28 -3.48
C GLN A 6 48.62 -32.87 -4.56
N ALA A 7 49.08 -31.89 -5.34
CA ALA A 7 48.39 -31.12 -6.36
C ALA A 7 48.23 -31.84 -7.70
N GLY A 8 47.29 -31.35 -8.51
CA GLY A 8 47.13 -31.69 -9.93
C GLY A 8 46.45 -30.54 -10.68
N MET A 9 47.17 -30.02 -11.66
CA MET A 9 47.02 -28.78 -12.42
C MET A 9 46.10 -28.96 -13.65
N MET A 10 45.38 -27.90 -14.07
CA MET A 10 45.29 -27.36 -15.45
C MET A 10 43.90 -26.87 -15.90
N THR A 11 43.93 -25.62 -16.35
CA THR A 11 43.00 -24.81 -17.12
C THR A 11 42.56 -25.40 -18.46
N ALA A 12 41.30 -25.16 -18.84
CA ALA A 12 40.90 -24.90 -20.22
C ALA A 12 39.61 -24.05 -20.24
N ALA A 13 39.73 -22.83 -20.73
CA ALA A 13 38.62 -21.93 -21.05
C ALA A 13 38.03 -22.32 -22.42
N ALA A 14 36.69 -22.31 -22.53
CA ALA A 14 36.01 -22.34 -23.82
C ALA A 14 34.89 -21.29 -23.81
N VAL A 15 35.16 -20.17 -24.46
CA VAL A 15 34.19 -19.15 -24.87
C VAL A 15 33.57 -19.62 -26.18
N LEU A 16 32.25 -19.75 -26.24
CA LEU A 16 31.50 -20.00 -27.47
C LEU A 16 30.66 -18.76 -27.77
N VAL A 17 31.17 -17.94 -28.70
CA VAL A 17 30.42 -16.92 -29.42
C VAL A 17 29.74 -17.61 -30.60
N LEU A 18 28.41 -17.51 -30.70
CA LEU A 18 27.67 -17.83 -31.91
C LEU A 18 26.93 -16.58 -32.39
N THR A 19 27.58 -15.89 -33.31
CA THR A 19 27.00 -14.92 -34.24
C THR A 19 26.23 -15.68 -35.32
N GLY A 20 24.92 -15.46 -35.42
CA GLY A 20 24.07 -15.95 -36.51
C GLY A 20 23.54 -14.79 -37.33
N CYS A 21 23.88 -14.78 -38.61
CA CYS A 21 23.69 -13.70 -39.58
C CYS A 21 22.22 -13.38 -39.92
N LEU A 22 21.98 -12.08 -40.15
CA LEU A 22 20.86 -11.54 -40.92
C LEU A 22 20.87 -12.06 -42.37
N LYS A 23 19.68 -12.27 -42.92
CA LYS A 23 19.44 -12.18 -44.36
C LYS A 23 18.07 -11.52 -44.60
N ALA A 24 18.11 -10.28 -45.04
CA ALA A 24 16.98 -9.58 -45.65
C ALA A 24 17.18 -9.63 -47.18
N ALA A 25 16.09 -9.89 -47.91
CA ALA A 25 15.96 -9.57 -49.32
C ALA A 25 14.48 -9.34 -49.63
N ASP A 26 14.17 -8.10 -50.00
CA ASP A 26 12.93 -7.63 -50.61
C ASP A 26 12.67 -8.31 -51.96
N SER A 27 11.39 -8.45 -52.34
CA SER A 27 10.80 -7.73 -53.49
C SER A 27 9.35 -8.16 -53.80
N ALA A 28 8.58 -7.17 -54.24
CA ALA A 28 7.15 -7.17 -54.53
C ALA A 28 6.77 -7.89 -55.84
N SER A 29 5.54 -8.41 -55.92
CA SER A 29 4.42 -7.80 -56.68
C SER A 29 3.34 -8.83 -57.09
N GLN A 30 2.10 -8.50 -56.73
CA GLN A 30 0.81 -8.72 -57.40
C GLN A 30 0.50 -10.07 -58.08
N HIS A 31 -0.53 -10.75 -57.56
CA HIS A 31 -1.51 -11.43 -58.40
C HIS A 31 -2.89 -11.42 -57.72
N GLU A 32 -3.87 -10.86 -58.42
CA GLU A 32 -5.30 -11.05 -58.14
C GLU A 32 -5.67 -12.52 -58.38
N GLY A 33 -6.45 -13.10 -57.48
CA GLY A 33 -6.95 -14.46 -57.58
C GLY A 33 -8.09 -14.70 -56.60
N HIS A 34 -9.24 -15.06 -57.14
CA HIS A 34 -10.53 -15.16 -56.46
C HIS A 34 -10.60 -16.17 -55.30
N ASN A 35 -11.28 -15.74 -54.24
CA ASN A 35 -12.19 -16.46 -53.34
C ASN A 35 -12.12 -18.00 -53.29
N MET A 36 -11.68 -18.53 -52.15
CA MET A 36 -12.25 -19.75 -51.56
C MET A 36 -12.19 -19.62 -50.03
N GLY A 37 -13.35 -19.75 -49.38
CA GLY A 37 -13.50 -19.63 -47.94
C GLY A 37 -12.62 -20.61 -47.18
N ASN A 38 -11.94 -20.11 -46.16
CA ASN A 38 -11.32 -20.94 -45.14
C ASN A 38 -11.88 -20.56 -43.78
N THR A 39 -12.42 -21.58 -43.14
CA THR A 39 -12.95 -21.64 -41.78
C THR A 39 -12.11 -20.83 -40.79
N GLY A 40 -12.79 -20.02 -39.99
CA GLY A 40 -12.20 -19.19 -38.94
C GLY A 40 -11.43 -20.03 -37.93
N GLN A 41 -10.11 -20.08 -38.08
CA GLN A 41 -9.22 -20.13 -36.94
C GLN A 41 -9.34 -18.77 -36.24
N GLN A 42 -10.13 -18.73 -35.17
CA GLN A 42 -9.95 -17.73 -34.13
C GLN A 42 -8.50 -17.87 -33.66
N GLY A 43 -7.63 -17.00 -34.17
CA GLY A 43 -6.32 -16.80 -33.58
C GLY A 43 -6.55 -16.46 -32.13
N ALA A 44 -6.09 -17.33 -31.23
CA ALA A 44 -6.00 -17.01 -29.82
C ALA A 44 -5.32 -15.65 -29.73
N ALA A 45 -6.02 -14.68 -29.15
CA ALA A 45 -5.43 -13.38 -28.86
C ALA A 45 -4.12 -13.67 -28.12
N ALA A 46 -3.00 -13.18 -28.66
CA ALA A 46 -1.75 -13.18 -27.92
C ALA A 46 -2.05 -12.55 -26.54
N PRO A 47 -1.55 -13.13 -25.43
CA PRO A 47 -1.76 -12.52 -24.13
C PRO A 47 -1.29 -11.08 -24.24
N ALA A 48 -2.17 -10.14 -23.92
CA ALA A 48 -1.80 -8.73 -23.84
C ALA A 48 -0.49 -8.67 -23.04
N SER A 49 0.54 -8.02 -23.57
CA SER A 49 1.76 -7.76 -22.80
C SER A 49 1.30 -7.28 -21.43
N PRO A 50 1.68 -7.95 -20.32
CA PRO A 50 1.22 -7.52 -19.02
C PRO A 50 1.61 -6.06 -18.88
N GLY A 51 0.62 -5.20 -18.66
CA GLY A 51 0.87 -3.79 -18.35
C GLY A 51 1.93 -3.72 -17.26
N GLN A 52 2.72 -2.65 -17.23
CA GLN A 52 3.77 -2.49 -16.22
C GLN A 52 3.18 -2.74 -14.82
N PRO A 53 3.54 -3.83 -14.12
CA PRO A 53 2.84 -4.23 -12.89
C PRO A 53 3.11 -3.26 -11.73
N TRP A 54 4.27 -2.60 -11.77
CA TRP A 54 4.65 -1.53 -10.87
C TRP A 54 4.99 -0.26 -11.67
N ILE A 55 4.52 0.89 -11.19
CA ILE A 55 4.93 2.21 -11.69
C ILE A 55 5.47 3.01 -10.52
N ALA A 56 6.77 3.32 -10.55
CA ALA A 56 7.45 4.09 -9.50
C ALA A 56 7.68 5.54 -9.93
N SER A 57 7.53 6.45 -8.98
CA SER A 57 8.04 7.83 -9.05
C SER A 57 9.12 8.03 -7.98
N LYS A 58 9.52 9.27 -7.68
CA LYS A 58 10.52 9.56 -6.63
C LYS A 58 10.05 9.07 -5.26
N ASN A 59 8.78 9.36 -4.93
CA ASN A 59 8.21 9.16 -3.61
C ASN A 59 7.05 8.15 -3.59
N THR A 60 6.68 7.56 -4.72
CA THR A 60 5.55 6.63 -4.80
C THR A 60 5.87 5.33 -5.53
N THR A 61 5.19 4.25 -5.14
CA THR A 61 5.15 2.98 -5.89
C THR A 61 3.69 2.58 -6.10
N ARG A 62 3.27 2.46 -7.36
CA ARG A 62 1.92 2.02 -7.72
C ARG A 62 1.88 0.53 -8.06
N ILE A 63 0.94 -0.20 -7.48
CA ILE A 63 0.43 -1.49 -7.95
C ILE A 63 -0.60 -1.22 -9.04
N ASN A 64 -0.22 -1.46 -10.30
CA ASN A 64 -0.91 -0.94 -11.47
C ASN A 64 -1.93 -1.95 -12.05
N THR A 65 -2.95 -2.24 -11.27
CA THR A 65 -4.10 -3.05 -11.70
C THR A 65 -5.35 -2.62 -10.92
N SER A 66 -6.51 -2.84 -11.52
CA SER A 66 -7.82 -2.59 -10.91
C SER A 66 -8.55 -3.90 -10.54
N ASP A 67 -7.93 -5.05 -10.78
CA ASP A 67 -8.43 -6.35 -10.33
C ASP A 67 -7.90 -6.67 -8.91
N PRO A 68 -8.77 -6.92 -7.91
CA PRO A 68 -8.32 -7.20 -6.56
C PRO A 68 -7.44 -8.45 -6.43
N ALA A 69 -7.69 -9.52 -7.20
CA ALA A 69 -6.92 -10.75 -7.10
C ALA A 69 -5.52 -10.56 -7.68
N GLU A 70 -5.40 -9.89 -8.83
CA GLU A 70 -4.12 -9.49 -9.40
C GLU A 70 -3.38 -8.51 -8.46
N ALA A 71 -4.07 -7.53 -7.88
CA ALA A 71 -3.48 -6.61 -6.91
C ALA A 71 -2.88 -7.36 -5.72
N ALA A 72 -3.61 -8.31 -5.14
CA ALA A 72 -3.13 -9.12 -4.02
C ALA A 72 -1.88 -9.94 -4.40
N VAL A 73 -1.82 -10.47 -5.63
CA VAL A 73 -0.66 -11.18 -6.18
C VAL A 73 0.54 -10.24 -6.39
N LEU A 74 0.32 -9.02 -6.88
CA LEU A 74 1.40 -8.06 -7.07
C LEU A 74 1.94 -7.57 -5.72
N VAL A 75 1.07 -7.32 -4.74
CA VAL A 75 1.45 -6.98 -3.36
C VAL A 75 2.25 -8.14 -2.74
N SER A 76 1.81 -9.39 -2.91
CA SER A 76 2.55 -10.54 -2.37
C SER A 76 3.93 -10.69 -3.00
N ARG A 77 4.07 -10.38 -4.29
CA ARG A 77 5.39 -10.36 -4.97
C ARG A 77 6.30 -9.24 -4.50
N THR A 78 5.74 -8.09 -4.13
CA THR A 78 6.51 -6.98 -3.56
C THR A 78 7.08 -7.33 -2.19
N LEU A 79 6.31 -8.01 -1.34
CA LEU A 79 6.66 -8.22 0.07
C LEU A 79 7.26 -9.59 0.38
N TRP A 80 6.89 -10.63 -0.38
CA TRP A 80 7.43 -11.99 -0.27
C TRP A 80 8.01 -12.45 -1.62
N PRO A 81 9.29 -12.15 -1.89
CA PRO A 81 9.96 -12.56 -3.12
C PRO A 81 10.00 -14.07 -3.34
N ALA A 82 9.92 -14.88 -2.28
CA ALA A 82 9.89 -16.34 -2.32
C ALA A 82 11.04 -16.99 -3.13
N THR A 83 12.20 -16.33 -3.17
CA THR A 83 13.42 -16.83 -3.83
C THR A 83 14.24 -17.78 -2.95
N GLY A 84 13.90 -17.90 -1.67
CA GLY A 84 14.49 -18.84 -0.70
C GLY A 84 13.57 -19.03 0.51
N ASP A 85 13.89 -19.96 1.41
CA ASP A 85 13.00 -20.26 2.54
C ASP A 85 12.80 -19.07 3.50
N ALA A 86 13.82 -18.21 3.62
CA ALA A 86 13.80 -17.04 4.49
C ALA A 86 12.89 -15.88 4.03
N ASN A 87 12.38 -15.92 2.79
CA ASN A 87 11.55 -14.84 2.23
C ASN A 87 10.23 -15.35 1.60
N ARG A 88 9.78 -16.52 2.04
CA ARG A 88 8.42 -17.02 1.82
C ARG A 88 7.53 -16.62 3.01
N PRO A 89 6.21 -16.51 2.80
CA PRO A 89 5.29 -16.28 3.89
C PRO A 89 5.22 -17.49 4.83
N GLY A 90 4.85 -17.27 6.09
CA GLY A 90 4.55 -18.35 7.04
C GLY A 90 3.32 -19.13 6.60
N GLY A 91 2.19 -18.46 6.43
CA GLY A 91 0.97 -19.03 5.85
C GLY A 91 0.26 -18.04 4.93
N ILE A 92 -0.79 -18.49 4.25
CA ILE A 92 -1.61 -17.67 3.35
C ILE A 92 -3.06 -17.78 3.79
N VAL A 93 -3.77 -16.66 3.82
CA VAL A 93 -5.22 -16.66 4.03
C VAL A 93 -5.92 -16.56 2.68
N LEU A 94 -6.91 -17.40 2.43
CA LEU A 94 -7.77 -17.32 1.25
C LEU A 94 -9.15 -16.81 1.67
N ALA A 95 -9.60 -15.74 1.04
CA ALA A 95 -10.92 -15.15 1.27
C ALA A 95 -11.57 -14.71 -0.04
N ASN A 96 -12.90 -14.63 -0.06
CA ASN A 96 -13.62 -14.08 -1.20
C ASN A 96 -13.67 -12.54 -1.11
N ALA A 97 -13.05 -11.84 -2.05
CA ALA A 97 -13.03 -10.38 -2.07
C ALA A 97 -14.41 -9.75 -2.31
N ASP A 98 -15.34 -10.49 -2.94
CA ASP A 98 -16.72 -10.04 -3.13
C ASP A 98 -17.49 -10.01 -1.80
N GLU A 99 -17.04 -10.79 -0.80
CA GLU A 99 -17.48 -10.74 0.59
C GLU A 99 -16.53 -9.86 1.39
N TRP A 100 -16.55 -8.56 1.11
CA TRP A 100 -15.55 -7.62 1.62
C TRP A 100 -15.40 -7.67 3.15
N GLN A 101 -16.48 -7.93 3.90
CA GLN A 101 -16.42 -8.01 5.36
C GLN A 101 -15.57 -9.20 5.84
N THR A 102 -15.72 -10.36 5.19
CA THR A 102 -14.93 -11.56 5.44
C THR A 102 -13.47 -11.30 5.10
N ALA A 103 -13.20 -10.75 3.91
CA ALA A 103 -11.86 -10.46 3.45
C ALA A 103 -11.15 -9.41 4.33
N LEU A 104 -11.87 -8.37 4.76
CA LEU A 104 -11.35 -7.33 5.65
C LEU A 104 -10.98 -7.94 6.99
N ALA A 105 -11.91 -8.61 7.69
CA ALA A 105 -11.61 -9.19 9.00
C ALA A 105 -10.46 -10.20 8.93
N SER A 106 -10.32 -10.91 7.81
CA SER A 106 -9.22 -11.86 7.59
C SER A 106 -7.84 -11.21 7.55
N ALA A 107 -7.75 -9.89 7.32
CA ALA A 107 -6.49 -9.16 7.36
C ALA A 107 -5.83 -9.19 8.75
N ASP A 108 -6.59 -9.40 9.82
CA ASP A 108 -6.09 -9.59 11.20
C ASP A 108 -5.06 -10.73 11.31
N LEU A 109 -5.12 -11.68 10.37
CA LEU A 109 -4.20 -12.80 10.27
C LEU A 109 -3.04 -12.55 9.29
N ILE A 110 -2.71 -11.31 8.90
CA ILE A 110 -1.58 -11.06 7.99
C ILE A 110 -0.24 -11.13 8.72
N HIS A 111 -0.04 -10.32 9.77
CA HIS A 111 1.24 -10.21 10.47
C HIS A 111 1.50 -11.40 11.40
N HIS A 112 0.85 -11.42 12.55
CA HIS A 112 1.01 -12.47 13.54
C HIS A 112 -0.34 -13.18 13.68
N PRO A 113 -0.40 -14.51 13.74
CA PRO A 113 0.71 -15.48 13.74
C PRO A 113 1.21 -15.89 12.34
N ASN A 114 0.57 -15.41 11.27
CA ASN A 114 0.68 -16.01 9.94
C ASN A 114 1.90 -15.57 9.12
N ASN A 115 2.30 -14.30 9.23
CA ASN A 115 3.26 -13.60 8.38
C ASN A 115 3.10 -13.92 6.90
N GLY A 116 1.98 -13.51 6.31
CA GLY A 116 1.70 -13.76 4.90
C GLY A 116 0.46 -13.06 4.36
N PRO A 117 0.26 -13.09 3.03
CA PRO A 117 -0.80 -12.34 2.39
C PRO A 117 -2.18 -12.98 2.60
N VAL A 118 -3.21 -12.14 2.49
CA VAL A 118 -4.54 -12.59 2.07
C VAL A 118 -4.55 -12.61 0.54
N LEU A 119 -4.83 -13.76 -0.06
CA LEU A 119 -5.06 -13.89 -1.50
C LEU A 119 -6.54 -14.16 -1.77
N PHE A 120 -7.03 -13.70 -2.92
CA PHE A 120 -8.46 -13.74 -3.20
C PHE A 120 -8.88 -14.91 -4.08
N VAL A 121 -10.01 -15.49 -3.69
CA VAL A 121 -10.69 -16.59 -4.39
C VAL A 121 -12.13 -16.18 -4.67
N LYS A 122 -12.86 -17.02 -5.42
CA LYS A 122 -14.32 -16.97 -5.47
C LYS A 122 -14.88 -18.05 -4.54
N LYS A 123 -16.17 -17.96 -4.23
CA LYS A 123 -16.88 -18.95 -3.41
C LYS A 123 -16.61 -20.40 -3.85
N ASP A 124 -16.50 -20.60 -5.15
CA ASP A 124 -16.55 -21.91 -5.77
C ASP A 124 -15.29 -22.19 -6.64
N SER A 125 -14.31 -21.28 -6.69
CA SER A 125 -13.17 -21.42 -7.58
C SER A 125 -11.96 -20.58 -7.15
N ILE A 126 -10.77 -21.03 -7.53
CA ILE A 126 -9.52 -20.29 -7.35
C ILE A 126 -9.13 -19.68 -8.70
N PRO A 127 -9.07 -18.34 -8.84
CA PRO A 127 -8.55 -17.69 -10.04
C PRO A 127 -7.13 -18.18 -10.37
N GLU A 128 -6.81 -18.27 -11.66
CA GLU A 128 -5.50 -18.76 -12.10
C GLU A 128 -4.33 -17.95 -11.53
N VAL A 129 -4.48 -16.61 -11.45
CA VAL A 129 -3.48 -15.72 -10.85
C VAL A 129 -3.19 -16.08 -9.39
N THR A 130 -4.23 -16.34 -8.60
CA THR A 130 -4.11 -16.77 -7.19
C THR A 130 -3.49 -18.16 -7.10
N LEU A 131 -3.91 -19.09 -7.96
CA LEU A 131 -3.38 -20.46 -7.98
C LEU A 131 -1.88 -20.50 -8.29
N ASN A 132 -1.45 -19.71 -9.28
CA ASN A 132 -0.05 -19.59 -9.65
C ASN A 132 0.77 -18.92 -8.55
N GLU A 133 0.18 -17.95 -7.86
CA GLU A 133 0.84 -17.29 -6.73
C GLU A 133 0.99 -18.20 -5.51
N LEU A 134 0.00 -19.04 -5.19
CA LEU A 134 0.14 -20.10 -4.17
C LEU A 134 1.33 -21.03 -4.46
N LYS A 135 1.46 -21.47 -5.72
CA LYS A 135 2.58 -22.33 -6.16
C LYS A 135 3.93 -21.62 -6.11
N ARG A 136 3.96 -20.30 -6.31
CA ARG A 136 5.18 -19.48 -6.22
C ARG A 136 5.58 -19.27 -4.77
N LEU A 137 4.64 -18.86 -3.92
CA LEU A 137 4.89 -18.48 -2.54
C LEU A 137 5.32 -19.66 -1.66
N LYS A 138 4.73 -20.86 -1.87
CA LYS A 138 5.01 -22.08 -1.10
C LYS A 138 5.16 -21.79 0.42
N PRO A 139 4.08 -21.36 1.09
CA PRO A 139 4.11 -20.96 2.50
C PRO A 139 4.80 -22.02 3.37
N ALA A 140 5.62 -21.57 4.33
CA ALA A 140 6.46 -22.46 5.14
C ALA A 140 5.65 -23.33 6.11
N GLY A 141 4.47 -22.87 6.53
CA GLY A 141 3.68 -23.42 7.60
C GLY A 141 3.92 -22.67 8.91
N VAL A 142 2.85 -22.35 9.63
CA VAL A 142 2.92 -21.61 10.90
C VAL A 142 3.03 -22.59 12.06
N GLU A 143 4.14 -22.61 12.80
CA GLU A 143 4.35 -23.60 13.87
C GLU A 143 3.25 -23.55 14.96
N MET A 144 2.80 -22.34 15.31
CA MET A 144 1.82 -22.10 16.37
C MET A 144 0.44 -22.74 16.12
N ASN A 145 0.09 -23.00 14.86
CA ASN A 145 -1.15 -23.69 14.49
C ASN A 145 -0.88 -25.11 13.97
N GLY A 146 0.30 -25.67 14.24
CA GLY A 146 0.66 -27.02 13.84
C GLY A 146 1.11 -27.12 12.39
N GLY A 147 1.70 -26.06 11.82
CA GLY A 147 2.24 -26.03 10.47
C GLY A 147 1.19 -25.83 9.39
N ILE A 148 0.07 -25.16 9.68
CA ILE A 148 -0.91 -24.80 8.64
C ILE A 148 -0.26 -23.82 7.68
N GLN A 149 -0.43 -24.10 6.38
CA GLN A 149 0.13 -23.32 5.28
C GLN A 149 -0.92 -22.43 4.64
N VAL A 150 -2.18 -22.86 4.62
CA VAL A 150 -3.29 -22.10 4.03
C VAL A 150 -4.52 -22.13 4.95
N VAL A 151 -5.03 -20.96 5.31
CA VAL A 151 -6.29 -20.82 6.04
C VAL A 151 -7.38 -20.35 5.08
N LEU A 152 -8.48 -21.11 4.99
CA LEU A 152 -9.64 -20.75 4.18
C LEU A 152 -10.66 -20.01 5.06
N ALA A 153 -10.94 -18.75 4.76
CA ALA A 153 -11.85 -17.92 5.56
C ALA A 153 -13.16 -17.61 4.80
N GLY A 154 -14.28 -17.86 5.46
CA GLY A 154 -15.61 -17.52 4.95
C GLY A 154 -16.37 -18.68 4.30
N ASP A 155 -17.41 -18.35 3.54
CA ASP A 155 -18.30 -19.31 2.87
C ASP A 155 -17.69 -19.79 1.54
N LEU A 156 -16.66 -20.62 1.65
CA LEU A 156 -16.00 -21.27 0.52
C LEU A 156 -16.47 -22.73 0.37
N GLU A 157 -16.81 -23.13 -0.86
CA GLU A 157 -17.20 -24.49 -1.21
C GLU A 157 -16.04 -25.48 -1.07
N ALA A 158 -16.37 -26.76 -0.84
CA ALA A 158 -15.39 -27.83 -0.61
C ALA A 158 -14.35 -27.94 -1.74
N LYS A 159 -14.74 -27.70 -2.99
CA LYS A 159 -13.82 -27.76 -4.15
C LYS A 159 -12.65 -26.79 -4.05
N VAL A 160 -12.82 -25.62 -3.42
CA VAL A 160 -11.71 -24.67 -3.20
C VAL A 160 -10.67 -25.29 -2.28
N GLU A 161 -11.10 -25.89 -1.17
CA GLU A 161 -10.21 -26.58 -0.22
C GLU A 161 -9.54 -27.80 -0.85
N GLU A 162 -10.28 -28.59 -1.63
CA GLU A 162 -9.76 -29.73 -2.37
C GLU A 162 -8.66 -29.33 -3.37
N GLN A 163 -8.85 -28.22 -4.09
CA GLN A 163 -7.83 -27.67 -4.99
C GLN A 163 -6.55 -27.29 -4.23
N VAL A 164 -6.67 -26.63 -3.07
CA VAL A 164 -5.51 -26.25 -2.23
C VAL A 164 -4.80 -27.48 -1.68
N LYS A 165 -5.54 -28.47 -1.18
CA LYS A 165 -4.97 -29.76 -0.70
C LYS A 165 -4.32 -30.54 -1.84
N GLY A 166 -4.86 -30.47 -3.05
CA GLY A 166 -4.28 -31.05 -4.27
C GLY A 166 -2.91 -30.48 -4.64
N LEU A 167 -2.56 -29.28 -4.15
CA LEU A 167 -1.20 -28.71 -4.28
C LEU A 167 -0.24 -29.20 -3.20
N GLY A 168 -0.71 -30.00 -2.23
CA GLY A 168 0.08 -30.53 -1.12
C GLY A 168 0.13 -29.63 0.12
N PHE A 169 -0.69 -28.59 0.20
CA PHE A 169 -0.70 -27.68 1.35
C PHE A 169 -1.54 -28.21 2.51
N LYS A 170 -1.02 -28.03 3.73
CA LYS A 170 -1.80 -28.22 4.95
C LYS A 170 -2.76 -27.06 5.17
N THR A 171 -4.03 -27.37 5.40
CA THR A 171 -5.12 -26.39 5.46
C THR A 171 -5.84 -26.38 6.80
N ASP A 172 -6.39 -25.22 7.16
CA ASP A 172 -7.40 -25.05 8.22
C ASP A 172 -8.52 -24.13 7.68
N LYS A 173 -9.69 -24.15 8.33
CA LYS A 173 -10.87 -23.39 7.88
C LYS A 173 -11.43 -22.53 9.01
N ILE A 174 -11.68 -21.27 8.69
CA ILE A 174 -12.51 -20.37 9.48
C ILE A 174 -13.89 -20.36 8.80
N PRO A 175 -14.94 -20.85 9.48
CA PRO A 175 -16.24 -21.04 8.85
C PRO A 175 -16.87 -19.70 8.43
N GLY A 176 -17.64 -19.74 7.34
CA GLY A 176 -18.50 -18.65 6.92
C GLY A 176 -19.74 -18.48 7.81
N GLY A 177 -20.58 -17.51 7.45
CA GLY A 177 -21.78 -17.15 8.20
C GLY A 177 -22.13 -15.68 7.95
N THR A 178 -22.68 -15.01 8.96
CA THR A 178 -22.82 -13.55 8.92
C THR A 178 -21.44 -12.88 9.04
N PRO A 179 -21.26 -11.64 8.56
CA PRO A 179 -20.04 -10.87 8.78
C PRO A 179 -19.57 -10.84 10.24
N ALA A 180 -20.50 -10.66 11.18
CA ALA A 180 -20.21 -10.66 12.62
C ALA A 180 -19.77 -12.04 13.13
N ALA A 181 -20.35 -13.14 12.61
CA ALA A 181 -19.93 -14.49 12.96
C ALA A 181 -18.51 -14.80 12.47
N VAL A 182 -18.16 -14.37 11.25
CA VAL A 182 -16.81 -14.54 10.70
C VAL A 182 -15.79 -13.73 11.51
N ALA A 183 -16.09 -12.46 11.82
CA ALA A 183 -15.23 -11.63 12.66
C ALA A 183 -14.98 -12.24 14.05
N LYS A 184 -16.02 -12.73 14.72
CA LYS A 184 -15.90 -13.48 15.98
C LYS A 184 -15.02 -14.73 15.81
N ALA A 185 -15.19 -15.47 14.71
CA ALA A 185 -14.42 -16.67 14.44
C ALA A 185 -12.94 -16.36 14.20
N ILE A 186 -12.61 -15.22 13.59
CA ILE A 186 -11.23 -14.75 13.40
C ILE A 186 -10.60 -14.33 14.73
N ASP A 187 -11.29 -13.54 15.56
CA ASP A 187 -10.83 -13.19 16.93
C ASP A 187 -10.56 -14.45 17.77
N ALA A 188 -11.47 -15.44 17.69
CA ALA A 188 -11.30 -16.73 18.35
C ALA A 188 -10.15 -17.56 17.76
N TYR A 189 -9.96 -17.53 16.43
CA TYR A 189 -8.86 -18.21 15.75
C TYR A 189 -7.52 -17.62 16.20
N TYR A 190 -7.37 -16.29 16.13
CA TYR A 190 -6.20 -15.57 16.62
C TYR A 190 -5.89 -15.99 18.05
N SER A 191 -6.88 -15.86 18.95
CA SER A 191 -6.71 -16.19 20.37
C SER A 191 -6.32 -17.64 20.62
N LYS A 192 -6.88 -18.58 19.85
CA LYS A 192 -6.55 -20.01 19.93
C LYS A 192 -5.10 -20.27 19.54
N VAL A 193 -4.61 -19.62 18.50
CA VAL A 193 -3.27 -19.84 17.96
C VAL A 193 -2.20 -19.12 18.80
N THR A 194 -2.45 -17.87 19.18
CA THR A 194 -1.51 -17.04 19.95
C THR A 194 -1.54 -17.30 21.45
N LYS A 195 -2.62 -17.89 21.96
CA LYS A 195 -2.91 -18.03 23.40
C LYS A 195 -3.11 -16.69 24.10
N GLU A 196 -3.44 -15.65 23.36
CA GLU A 196 -3.66 -14.29 23.86
C GLU A 196 -5.01 -13.76 23.39
N VAL A 197 -5.72 -13.04 24.26
CA VAL A 197 -6.94 -12.30 23.89
C VAL A 197 -6.58 -10.81 23.89
N PRO A 198 -6.45 -10.16 22.72
CA PRO A 198 -6.11 -8.75 22.62
C PRO A 198 -7.12 -7.88 23.39
N PRO A 199 -6.72 -7.01 24.33
CA PRO A 199 -7.67 -6.23 25.13
C PRO A 199 -8.37 -5.14 24.32
N SER A 200 -7.69 -4.61 23.30
CA SER A 200 -8.21 -3.58 22.39
C SER A 200 -8.89 -4.23 21.18
N VAL A 201 -9.95 -3.58 20.69
CA VAL A 201 -10.78 -4.05 19.57
C VAL A 201 -11.23 -2.88 18.74
N ILE A 202 -11.20 -3.01 17.42
CA ILE A 202 -11.86 -2.07 16.52
C ILE A 202 -13.30 -2.55 16.28
N VAL A 203 -14.26 -1.64 16.35
CA VAL A 203 -15.64 -1.90 15.95
C VAL A 203 -15.99 -1.02 14.76
N GLY A 204 -16.39 -1.65 13.65
CA GLY A 204 -16.81 -0.96 12.42
C GLY A 204 -18.21 -1.37 11.98
N SER A 205 -18.86 -0.54 11.18
CA SER A 205 -20.15 -0.87 10.57
C SER A 205 -19.98 -1.89 9.44
N MET A 206 -20.77 -2.96 9.44
CA MET A 206 -20.86 -3.91 8.32
C MET A 206 -21.67 -3.37 7.14
N ASP A 207 -22.37 -2.24 7.33
CA ASP A 207 -23.26 -1.61 6.35
C ASP A 207 -22.60 -0.43 5.63
N SER A 208 -21.37 -0.05 6.02
CA SER A 208 -20.67 1.15 5.50
C SER A 208 -19.19 0.87 5.28
N GLN A 209 -18.91 0.22 4.15
CA GLN A 209 -17.58 -0.28 3.78
C GLN A 209 -16.50 0.81 3.85
N GLU A 210 -16.79 1.98 3.33
CA GLU A 210 -15.85 3.09 3.19
C GLU A 210 -15.42 3.71 4.53
N TYR A 211 -16.24 3.59 5.59
CA TYR A 211 -15.89 4.03 6.93
C TYR A 211 -15.10 2.97 7.70
N THR A 212 -15.40 1.69 7.46
CA THR A 212 -14.77 0.56 8.17
C THR A 212 -13.44 0.12 7.56
N MET A 213 -13.31 0.18 6.23
CA MET A 213 -12.11 -0.28 5.51
C MET A 213 -10.78 0.29 6.01
N PRO A 214 -10.67 1.57 6.47
CA PRO A 214 -9.41 2.06 7.03
C PRO A 214 -8.83 1.22 8.18
N ALA A 215 -9.66 0.44 8.88
CA ALA A 215 -9.22 -0.54 9.87
C ALA A 215 -8.31 -1.63 9.28
N VAL A 216 -8.48 -2.01 7.99
CA VAL A 216 -7.80 -3.13 7.35
C VAL A 216 -6.27 -3.01 7.45
N ASN A 217 -5.75 -1.79 7.30
CA ASN A 217 -4.31 -1.54 7.39
C ASN A 217 -3.80 -1.66 8.83
N TRP A 218 -4.60 -1.28 9.83
CA TRP A 218 -4.20 -1.42 11.23
C TRP A 218 -4.16 -2.89 11.63
N ILE A 219 -5.27 -3.61 11.42
CA ILE A 219 -5.39 -5.03 11.83
C ILE A 219 -4.45 -5.95 11.02
N ALA A 220 -4.04 -5.53 9.81
CA ALA A 220 -3.01 -6.25 9.06
C ALA A 220 -1.65 -6.32 9.76
N HIS A 221 -1.39 -5.42 10.71
CA HIS A 221 -0.13 -5.31 11.41
C HIS A 221 -0.25 -5.49 12.93
N MET A 222 -1.33 -5.04 13.52
CA MET A 222 -1.51 -4.95 14.96
C MET A 222 -2.48 -6.03 15.45
N PRO A 223 -2.37 -6.49 16.72
CA PRO A 223 -3.11 -7.64 17.21
C PRO A 223 -4.60 -7.37 17.47
N GLU A 224 -5.07 -6.13 17.37
CA GLU A 224 -6.47 -5.82 17.63
C GLU A 224 -7.38 -6.34 16.50
N PRO A 225 -8.38 -7.18 16.81
CA PRO A 225 -9.32 -7.65 15.80
C PRO A 225 -10.29 -6.54 15.41
N LEU A 226 -10.89 -6.70 14.22
CA LEU A 226 -12.10 -5.98 13.83
C LEU A 226 -13.34 -6.82 14.14
N LEU A 227 -14.28 -6.24 14.89
CA LEU A 227 -15.64 -6.75 15.05
C LEU A 227 -16.65 -5.84 14.35
N TYR A 228 -17.79 -6.41 13.97
CA TYR A 228 -18.81 -5.69 13.21
C TYR A 228 -20.06 -5.36 14.02
N VAL A 229 -20.59 -4.17 13.78
CA VAL A 229 -21.94 -3.77 14.20
C VAL A 229 -22.76 -3.34 13.01
N LYS A 230 -24.07 -3.21 13.18
CA LYS A 230 -24.90 -2.42 12.26
C LYS A 230 -25.05 -1.01 12.82
N LYS A 231 -25.72 -0.12 12.08
CA LYS A 231 -25.97 1.25 12.52
C LYS A 231 -26.59 1.35 13.93
N ASP A 232 -27.62 0.54 14.21
CA ASP A 232 -28.46 0.67 15.40
C ASP A 232 -28.55 -0.61 16.26
N GLU A 233 -27.66 -1.58 15.99
CA GLU A 233 -27.67 -2.91 16.59
C GLU A 233 -26.25 -3.45 16.79
N VAL A 234 -25.96 -3.97 18.00
CA VAL A 234 -24.81 -4.84 18.28
C VAL A 234 -25.23 -6.30 18.07
N PRO A 235 -24.69 -7.01 17.03
CA PRO A 235 -24.96 -8.43 16.85
C PRO A 235 -24.50 -9.27 18.04
N GLN A 236 -25.19 -10.39 18.29
CA GLN A 236 -24.85 -11.28 19.40
C GLN A 236 -23.43 -11.85 19.29
N GLU A 237 -22.94 -12.06 18.07
CA GLU A 237 -21.59 -12.55 17.81
C GLU A 237 -20.53 -11.54 18.26
N THR A 238 -20.76 -10.25 18.01
CA THR A 238 -19.88 -9.17 18.47
C THR A 238 -19.93 -9.04 19.99
N ALA A 239 -21.12 -9.10 20.58
CA ALA A 239 -21.28 -9.12 22.04
C ALA A 239 -20.52 -10.29 22.68
N ASP A 240 -20.57 -11.49 22.10
CA ASP A 240 -19.87 -12.66 22.62
C ASP A 240 -18.35 -12.56 22.50
N ALA A 241 -17.85 -12.04 21.38
CA ALA A 241 -16.42 -11.78 21.20
C ALA A 241 -15.90 -10.76 22.22
N LEU A 242 -16.67 -9.70 22.51
CA LEU A 242 -16.32 -8.71 23.53
C LEU A 242 -16.34 -9.28 24.95
N LYS A 243 -17.29 -10.18 25.28
CA LYS A 243 -17.34 -10.86 26.60
C LYS A 243 -16.08 -11.67 26.89
N ALA A 244 -15.36 -12.17 25.88
CA ALA A 244 -14.10 -12.89 26.07
C ALA A 244 -13.02 -12.03 26.78
N ARG A 245 -13.17 -10.71 26.77
CA ARG A 245 -12.28 -9.75 27.45
C ARG A 245 -12.68 -9.44 28.90
N GLY A 246 -13.70 -10.13 29.44
CA GLY A 246 -14.06 -10.07 30.85
C GLY A 246 -14.47 -8.68 31.36
N GLY A 247 -15.11 -7.86 30.52
CA GLY A 247 -15.54 -6.50 30.86
C GLY A 247 -14.42 -5.46 30.86
N LYS A 248 -13.26 -5.79 30.29
CA LYS A 248 -12.07 -4.92 30.21
C LYS A 248 -11.68 -4.57 28.77
N ALA A 249 -12.63 -4.65 27.83
CA ALA A 249 -12.34 -4.30 26.44
C ALA A 249 -12.01 -2.81 26.31
N ASN A 250 -11.05 -2.48 25.45
CA ASN A 250 -10.89 -1.12 24.91
C ASN A 250 -11.47 -1.12 23.50
N VAL A 251 -12.71 -0.63 23.35
CA VAL A 251 -13.46 -0.64 22.11
C VAL A 251 -13.24 0.68 21.38
N TYR A 252 -12.71 0.61 20.17
CA TYR A 252 -12.53 1.76 19.28
C TYR A 252 -13.55 1.70 18.15
N ILE A 253 -14.59 2.54 18.24
CA ILE A 253 -15.57 2.67 17.17
C ILE A 253 -14.98 3.50 16.05
N LEU A 254 -14.96 2.96 14.83
CA LEU A 254 -14.54 3.67 13.64
C LEU A 254 -15.76 4.15 12.84
N GLY A 255 -16.01 5.45 12.85
CA GLY A 255 -17.11 6.10 12.13
C GLY A 255 -17.96 7.06 12.98
N PRO A 256 -18.63 8.03 12.33
CA PRO A 256 -19.54 8.96 12.99
C PRO A 256 -20.84 8.28 13.45
N GLU A 257 -21.65 8.99 14.24
CA GLU A 257 -22.95 8.49 14.72
C GLU A 257 -23.95 8.14 13.60
N SER A 258 -23.80 8.77 12.42
CA SER A 258 -24.61 8.43 11.24
C SER A 258 -24.33 7.03 10.70
N VAL A 259 -23.18 6.44 11.05
CA VAL A 259 -22.71 5.10 10.62
C VAL A 259 -22.82 4.08 11.76
N VAL A 260 -22.49 4.47 12.99
CA VAL A 260 -22.67 3.67 14.21
C VAL A 260 -23.29 4.55 15.27
N SER A 261 -24.57 4.37 15.58
CA SER A 261 -25.33 5.28 16.45
C SER A 261 -24.77 5.40 17.88
N ALA A 262 -25.14 6.48 18.56
CA ALA A 262 -24.86 6.65 19.99
C ALA A 262 -25.48 5.53 20.86
N LYS A 263 -26.60 4.94 20.41
CA LYS A 263 -27.21 3.77 21.05
C LYS A 263 -26.26 2.57 21.03
N VAL A 264 -25.67 2.26 19.87
CA VAL A 264 -24.68 1.17 19.75
C VAL A 264 -23.45 1.44 20.61
N GLU A 265 -22.97 2.69 20.64
CA GLU A 265 -21.85 3.08 21.53
C GLU A 265 -22.19 2.85 23.00
N GLN A 266 -23.38 3.23 23.44
CA GLN A 266 -23.85 2.98 24.80
C GLN A 266 -23.95 1.47 25.11
N GLU A 267 -24.46 0.67 24.18
CA GLU A 267 -24.52 -0.79 24.32
C GLU A 267 -23.12 -1.42 24.41
N LEU A 268 -22.15 -0.93 23.64
CA LEU A 268 -20.76 -1.41 23.70
C LEU A 268 -20.08 -1.09 25.05
N GLY A 269 -20.50 0.00 25.71
CA GLY A 269 -20.01 0.41 27.03
C GLY A 269 -20.21 -0.63 28.14
N GLN A 270 -21.11 -1.59 27.96
CA GLN A 270 -21.29 -2.70 28.92
C GLN A 270 -20.10 -3.67 28.92
N TYR A 271 -19.24 -3.64 27.89
CA TYR A 271 -18.11 -4.56 27.74
C TYR A 271 -16.74 -3.93 28.07
N GLY A 272 -16.69 -2.62 28.29
CA GLY A 272 -15.47 -1.91 28.65
C GLY A 272 -15.46 -0.43 28.23
N ARG A 273 -14.27 0.15 28.11
CA ARG A 273 -14.09 1.54 27.68
C ARG A 273 -14.38 1.64 26.19
N VAL A 274 -15.17 2.63 25.79
CA VAL A 274 -15.47 2.91 24.39
C VAL A 274 -14.89 4.27 24.01
N VAL A 275 -14.22 4.33 22.85
CA VAL A 275 -13.75 5.56 22.23
C VAL A 275 -14.19 5.58 20.78
N ARG A 276 -14.74 6.69 20.33
CA ARG A 276 -15.12 6.91 18.94
C ARG A 276 -14.05 7.69 18.20
N ILE A 277 -13.70 7.22 17.01
CA ILE A 277 -12.82 7.87 16.03
C ILE A 277 -13.67 8.13 14.80
N ALA A 278 -13.91 9.40 14.48
CA ALA A 278 -14.86 9.78 13.44
C ALA A 278 -14.39 11.00 12.65
N GLY A 279 -14.71 10.99 11.35
CA GLY A 279 -14.75 12.17 10.50
C GLY A 279 -16.15 12.36 9.91
N ASN A 280 -16.42 13.51 9.29
CA ASN A 280 -17.75 13.83 8.76
C ASN A 280 -18.09 13.04 7.49
N ASP A 281 -17.06 12.60 6.77
CA ASP A 281 -17.15 11.77 5.58
C ASP A 281 -16.09 10.66 5.61
N PRO A 282 -16.09 9.69 4.67
CA PRO A 282 -15.12 8.60 4.67
C PRO A 282 -13.67 9.05 4.56
N TYR A 283 -13.38 10.14 3.85
CA TYR A 283 -12.02 10.67 3.69
C TYR A 283 -11.52 11.26 5.00
N GLU A 284 -12.33 12.11 5.63
CA GLU A 284 -12.04 12.66 6.96
C GLU A 284 -11.94 11.57 8.02
N ASN A 285 -12.73 10.50 7.91
CA ASN A 285 -12.69 9.37 8.85
C ASN A 285 -11.36 8.61 8.75
N ALA A 286 -10.87 8.35 7.53
CA ALA A 286 -9.56 7.75 7.32
C ALA A 286 -8.42 8.64 7.86
N VAL A 287 -8.51 9.96 7.63
CA VAL A 287 -7.56 10.94 8.19
C VAL A 287 -7.62 10.97 9.72
N ALA A 288 -8.82 10.95 10.31
CA ALA A 288 -9.01 10.93 11.75
C ALA A 288 -8.34 9.69 12.37
N PHE A 289 -8.50 8.52 11.75
CA PHE A 289 -7.84 7.31 12.22
C PHE A 289 -6.32 7.34 12.06
N ALA A 290 -5.80 7.86 10.93
CA ALA A 290 -4.37 8.00 10.71
C ALA A 290 -3.69 8.96 11.71
N LYS A 291 -4.40 9.98 12.20
CA LYS A 291 -3.91 10.90 13.23
C LYS A 291 -4.05 10.36 14.65
N TYR A 292 -5.01 9.47 14.88
CA TYR A 292 -5.41 9.08 16.21
C TYR A 292 -4.33 8.27 16.93
N LYS A 293 -4.16 8.53 18.23
CA LYS A 293 -3.34 7.74 19.15
C LYS A 293 -3.99 7.75 20.53
N ASP A 294 -4.23 6.57 21.10
CA ASP A 294 -4.60 6.42 22.51
C ASP A 294 -3.33 6.19 23.34
N PRO A 295 -2.90 7.15 24.18
CA PRO A 295 -1.69 7.01 24.99
C PRO A 295 -1.82 6.00 26.13
N ALA A 296 -3.03 5.58 26.49
CA ALA A 296 -3.26 4.61 27.57
C ALA A 296 -3.09 3.16 27.09
N THR A 297 -3.34 2.89 25.81
CA THR A 297 -3.29 1.53 25.24
C THR A 297 -2.28 1.37 24.12
N ASP A 298 -1.68 2.47 23.66
CA ASP A 298 -0.82 2.57 22.47
C ASP A 298 -1.56 2.30 21.14
N PHE A 299 -2.88 2.14 21.16
CA PHE A 299 -3.69 1.96 19.95
C PHE A 299 -3.67 3.22 19.05
N GLY A 300 -3.65 3.01 17.73
CA GLY A 300 -3.72 4.07 16.72
C GLY A 300 -2.36 4.48 16.15
N TRP A 301 -2.41 5.05 14.95
CA TRP A 301 -1.24 5.40 14.13
C TRP A 301 -0.42 6.58 14.69
N GLY A 302 -1.10 7.61 15.22
CA GLY A 302 -0.45 8.80 15.77
C GLY A 302 0.36 9.63 14.76
N ILE A 303 0.06 9.53 13.47
CA ILE A 303 0.85 10.17 12.41
C ILE A 303 0.49 11.65 12.34
N THR A 304 1.33 12.46 12.97
CA THR A 304 1.15 13.93 13.08
C THR A 304 2.42 14.71 12.74
N THR A 305 3.49 14.00 12.38
CA THR A 305 4.78 14.54 11.97
C THR A 305 5.20 13.96 10.62
N PRO A 306 6.15 14.56 9.89
CA PRO A 306 6.74 13.96 8.69
C PRO A 306 7.51 12.67 8.98
N GLY A 307 7.78 11.88 7.93
CA GLY A 307 8.60 10.66 7.99
C GLY A 307 7.82 9.35 7.95
N HIS A 308 6.62 9.35 7.38
CA HIS A 308 5.71 8.23 7.39
C HIS A 308 5.28 7.83 5.99
N ASN A 309 4.74 6.61 5.88
CA ASN A 309 4.29 6.04 4.63
C ASN A 309 2.77 5.99 4.60
N PHE A 310 2.16 5.97 3.41
CA PHE A 310 0.71 5.93 3.26
C PHE A 310 0.31 4.94 2.16
N SER A 311 -0.85 4.32 2.32
CA SER A 311 -1.48 3.51 1.30
C SER A 311 -2.66 4.29 0.73
N PHE A 312 -2.56 4.74 -0.52
CA PHE A 312 -3.63 5.44 -1.22
C PHE A 312 -4.39 4.48 -2.13
N VAL A 313 -5.70 4.44 -1.94
CA VAL A 313 -6.63 3.67 -2.79
C VAL A 313 -7.78 4.58 -3.18
N SER A 314 -8.20 4.46 -4.44
CA SER A 314 -9.37 5.18 -4.93
C SER A 314 -10.63 4.68 -4.24
N LYS A 315 -11.45 5.58 -3.69
CA LYS A 315 -12.73 5.22 -3.06
C LYS A 315 -13.69 4.54 -4.06
N ALA A 316 -13.48 4.74 -5.36
CA ALA A 316 -14.24 4.07 -6.42
C ALA A 316 -13.91 2.57 -6.57
N ALA A 317 -12.83 2.09 -5.97
CA ALA A 317 -12.40 0.68 -6.02
C ALA A 317 -11.96 0.17 -4.63
N PRO A 318 -12.87 0.15 -3.63
CA PRO A 318 -12.51 -0.12 -2.24
C PRO A 318 -11.96 -1.54 -2.01
N GLY A 319 -12.27 -2.50 -2.89
CA GLY A 319 -11.70 -3.86 -2.83
C GLY A 319 -10.18 -3.91 -2.98
N LEU A 320 -9.57 -2.90 -3.62
CA LEU A 320 -8.12 -2.79 -3.74
C LEU A 320 -7.43 -2.48 -2.40
N ALA A 321 -8.14 -1.89 -1.43
CA ALA A 321 -7.61 -1.66 -0.10
C ALA A 321 -7.36 -2.97 0.66
N LEU A 322 -8.20 -3.98 0.43
CA LEU A 322 -8.00 -5.32 0.98
C LEU A 322 -6.69 -5.93 0.48
N ALA A 323 -6.41 -5.80 -0.83
CA ALA A 323 -5.16 -6.27 -1.44
C ALA A 323 -3.93 -5.52 -0.89
N ALA A 324 -4.06 -4.21 -0.65
CA ALA A 324 -2.97 -3.35 -0.22
C ALA A 324 -2.63 -3.48 1.28
N ALA A 325 -3.50 -4.10 2.08
CA ALA A 325 -3.37 -4.20 3.54
C ALA A 325 -1.98 -4.70 4.02
N PRO A 326 -1.31 -5.69 3.37
CA PRO A 326 0.03 -6.14 3.74
C PRO A 326 1.12 -5.05 3.78
N PHE A 327 0.96 -3.94 3.05
CA PHE A 327 1.91 -2.82 3.14
C PHE A 327 1.96 -2.17 4.53
N SER A 328 0.96 -2.41 5.36
CA SER A 328 0.92 -1.92 6.74
C SER A 328 1.86 -2.72 7.64
N HIS A 329 2.12 -3.98 7.31
CA HIS A 329 3.04 -4.83 8.05
C HIS A 329 4.47 -4.77 7.50
N LEU A 330 4.66 -5.04 6.19
CA LEU A 330 5.99 -5.13 5.56
C LEU A 330 6.30 -3.98 4.59
N GLY A 331 5.31 -3.13 4.30
CA GLY A 331 5.46 -1.94 3.45
C GLY A 331 5.70 -0.64 4.22
N LYS A 332 6.22 -0.73 5.45
CA LYS A 332 6.57 0.39 6.35
C LYS A 332 5.38 1.13 7.01
N HIS A 333 4.46 0.39 7.64
CA HIS A 333 3.44 0.95 8.55
C HIS A 333 2.55 2.04 7.92
N ALA A 334 2.00 1.72 6.74
CA ALA A 334 1.25 2.66 5.92
C ALA A 334 -0.28 2.61 6.20
N PRO A 335 -0.89 3.59 6.90
CA PRO A 335 -2.36 3.66 7.01
C PRO A 335 -3.03 3.82 5.65
N LEU A 336 -4.27 3.34 5.55
CA LEU A 336 -5.12 3.57 4.39
C LEU A 336 -5.64 5.01 4.40
N LEU A 337 -5.42 5.72 3.30
CA LEU A 337 -6.07 6.98 2.98
C LEU A 337 -6.85 6.83 1.67
N TRP A 338 -8.09 7.27 1.69
CA TRP A 338 -8.91 7.33 0.48
C TRP A 338 -8.47 8.48 -0.41
N THR A 339 -8.51 8.28 -1.73
CA THR A 339 -8.36 9.34 -2.74
C THR A 339 -9.43 9.19 -3.82
N ASP A 340 -9.52 10.17 -4.72
CA ASP A 340 -10.28 10.06 -5.96
C ASP A 340 -9.36 9.83 -7.15
N LYS A 341 -9.97 9.48 -8.29
CA LYS A 341 -9.26 9.19 -9.54
C LYS A 341 -8.35 10.32 -9.98
N GLU A 342 -8.88 11.54 -10.03
CA GLU A 342 -8.20 12.66 -10.69
C GLU A 342 -7.41 13.53 -9.74
N LYS A 343 -7.83 13.61 -8.48
CA LYS A 343 -7.21 14.48 -7.48
C LYS A 343 -7.44 13.96 -6.08
N MET A 344 -6.54 14.32 -5.18
CA MET A 344 -6.73 14.08 -3.76
C MET A 344 -7.87 14.97 -3.21
N PRO A 345 -8.80 14.44 -2.40
CA PRO A 345 -9.80 15.21 -1.68
C PRO A 345 -9.15 16.21 -0.73
N GLU A 346 -9.80 17.35 -0.48
CA GLU A 346 -9.21 18.47 0.25
C GLU A 346 -8.75 18.10 1.67
N SER A 347 -9.57 17.35 2.43
CA SER A 347 -9.24 16.93 3.80
C SER A 347 -7.99 16.03 3.86
N VAL A 348 -7.83 15.14 2.88
CA VAL A 348 -6.68 14.26 2.74
C VAL A 348 -5.46 15.07 2.25
N HIS A 349 -5.68 15.99 1.30
CA HIS A 349 -4.64 16.87 0.79
C HIS A 349 -4.01 17.72 1.90
N GLN A 350 -4.84 18.41 2.69
CA GLN A 350 -4.39 19.22 3.82
C GLN A 350 -3.64 18.37 4.87
N TYR A 351 -4.13 17.16 5.14
CA TYR A 351 -3.43 16.25 6.03
C TYR A 351 -2.06 15.86 5.50
N VAL A 352 -1.96 15.38 4.27
CA VAL A 352 -0.67 14.94 3.69
C VAL A 352 0.31 16.11 3.58
N MET A 353 -0.15 17.30 3.19
CA MET A 353 0.69 18.50 3.17
C MET A 353 1.20 18.91 4.56
N SER A 354 0.39 18.73 5.61
CA SER A 354 0.85 19.00 6.98
C SER A 354 2.01 18.09 7.43
N LEU A 355 2.21 16.97 6.72
CA LEU A 355 3.26 15.99 6.96
C LEU A 355 4.40 16.07 5.92
N GLN A 356 4.42 17.11 5.08
CA GLN A 356 5.49 17.29 4.09
C GLN A 356 6.85 17.42 4.80
N PRO A 357 7.85 16.59 4.47
CA PRO A 357 9.14 16.65 5.12
C PRO A 357 9.88 17.95 4.76
N LYS A 358 10.63 18.48 5.72
CA LYS A 358 11.42 19.70 5.54
C LYS A 358 12.86 19.49 5.98
N PHE A 359 13.82 20.10 5.27
CA PHE A 359 15.23 20.12 5.67
C PHE A 359 15.73 21.55 5.93
N LYS A 360 16.78 21.68 6.75
CA LYS A 360 17.41 22.98 7.08
C LYS A 360 18.73 23.22 6.36
N LYS A 361 19.58 22.20 6.23
CA LYS A 361 20.91 22.34 5.61
C LYS A 361 21.05 21.51 4.34
N SER A 362 20.54 20.27 4.37
CA SER A 362 20.67 19.31 3.27
C SER A 362 19.45 18.37 3.22
N PRO A 363 18.93 18.03 2.03
CA PRO A 363 17.85 17.06 1.89
C PRO A 363 18.22 15.65 2.40
N THR A 364 19.50 15.36 2.63
CA THR A 364 19.98 14.08 3.19
C THR A 364 19.61 13.87 4.66
N GLU A 365 19.15 14.92 5.35
CA GLU A 365 18.76 14.86 6.77
C GLU A 365 17.50 14.02 6.99
N GLY A 366 16.59 13.98 6.01
CA GLY A 366 15.27 13.41 6.20
C GLY A 366 14.45 14.14 7.28
N PRO A 367 13.35 13.53 7.77
CA PRO A 367 12.85 12.21 7.36
C PRO A 367 12.24 12.23 5.95
N TYR A 368 11.85 11.07 5.41
CA TYR A 368 11.24 10.94 4.09
C TYR A 368 9.88 10.26 4.18
N ASN A 369 8.95 10.68 3.34
CA ASN A 369 7.68 9.98 3.17
C ASN A 369 7.74 9.05 1.95
N HIS A 370 6.87 8.04 1.93
CA HIS A 370 6.60 7.23 0.74
C HIS A 370 5.11 6.94 0.63
N ALA A 371 4.62 6.67 -0.58
CA ALA A 371 3.26 6.19 -0.77
C ALA A 371 3.18 4.95 -1.65
N TRP A 372 2.42 3.98 -1.16
CA TRP A 372 1.89 2.89 -1.95
C TRP A 372 0.58 3.34 -2.59
N LEU A 373 0.46 3.18 -3.89
CA LEU A 373 -0.79 3.43 -4.63
C LEU A 373 -1.28 2.08 -5.14
N THR A 374 -2.57 1.79 -5.04
CA THR A 374 -3.14 0.55 -5.63
C THR A 374 -4.32 0.91 -6.52
N GLY A 375 -4.20 0.59 -7.81
CA GLY A 375 -5.18 0.92 -8.83
C GLY A 375 -4.55 1.20 -10.19
N GLY A 376 -5.22 0.77 -11.26
CA GLY A 376 -4.91 1.18 -12.62
C GLY A 376 -5.30 2.63 -12.91
N GLU A 377 -4.94 3.13 -14.10
CA GLU A 377 -5.28 4.51 -14.53
C GLU A 377 -6.80 4.77 -14.64
N ASP A 378 -7.60 3.72 -14.78
CA ASP A 378 -9.06 3.80 -14.81
C ASP A 378 -9.64 4.28 -13.48
N VAL A 379 -8.99 3.98 -12.34
CA VAL A 379 -9.44 4.35 -10.99
C VAL A 379 -8.53 5.36 -10.28
N LEU A 380 -7.30 5.56 -10.75
CA LEU A 380 -6.34 6.53 -10.21
C LEU A 380 -5.42 7.04 -11.33
N SER A 381 -5.58 8.27 -11.80
CA SER A 381 -4.85 8.77 -12.97
C SER A 381 -3.36 8.98 -12.71
N ALA A 382 -2.55 9.03 -13.77
CA ALA A 382 -1.13 9.35 -13.66
C ALA A 382 -0.90 10.76 -13.08
N ALA A 383 -1.80 11.71 -13.39
CA ALA A 383 -1.77 13.06 -12.83
C ALA A 383 -1.97 13.05 -11.30
N ALA A 384 -2.91 12.25 -10.79
CA ALA A 384 -3.12 12.09 -9.35
C ALA A 384 -1.87 11.50 -8.65
N GLN A 385 -1.21 10.51 -9.26
CA GLN A 385 0.06 10.00 -8.73
C GLN A 385 1.17 11.05 -8.72
N GLY A 386 1.29 11.85 -9.78
CA GLY A 386 2.26 12.95 -9.83
C GLY A 386 2.00 14.03 -8.78
N GLN A 387 0.72 14.32 -8.48
CA GLN A 387 0.36 15.20 -7.38
C GLN A 387 0.80 14.62 -6.03
N ILE A 388 0.49 13.35 -5.75
CA ILE A 388 0.91 12.67 -4.51
C ILE A 388 2.44 12.67 -4.38
N ASP A 389 3.16 12.33 -5.44
CA ASP A 389 4.63 12.36 -5.47
C ASP A 389 5.21 13.71 -5.04
N THR A 390 4.64 14.79 -5.57
CA THR A 390 5.07 16.17 -5.26
C THR A 390 4.81 16.54 -3.81
N MET A 391 3.67 16.12 -3.25
CA MET A 391 3.29 16.43 -1.87
C MET A 391 4.20 15.74 -0.83
N LEU A 392 4.77 14.59 -1.19
CA LEU A 392 5.64 13.81 -0.32
C LEU A 392 7.11 14.22 -0.40
N GLU A 393 7.47 15.07 -1.37
CA GLU A 393 8.84 15.54 -1.57
C GLU A 393 9.33 16.34 -0.36
N ILE A 394 10.57 16.07 0.06
CA ILE A 394 11.25 16.86 1.07
C ILE A 394 11.63 18.23 0.49
N VAL A 395 11.28 19.32 1.19
CA VAL A 395 11.53 20.69 0.72
C VAL A 395 12.39 21.49 1.70
N SER A 396 13.04 22.55 1.23
CA SER A 396 13.75 23.47 2.13
C SER A 396 12.76 24.16 3.06
N GLU A 397 13.09 24.23 4.35
CA GLU A 397 12.29 24.99 5.33
C GLU A 397 12.20 26.48 4.97
N SER A 398 13.21 27.03 4.30
CA SER A 398 13.24 28.43 3.85
C SER A 398 12.44 28.69 2.57
N GLY A 399 11.98 27.65 1.87
CA GLY A 399 11.31 27.76 0.57
C GLY A 399 12.25 28.00 -0.63
N GLU A 400 13.55 28.14 -0.41
CA GLU A 400 14.55 28.20 -1.48
C GLU A 400 14.79 26.78 -2.03
N GLY A 401 14.36 26.53 -3.27
CA GLY A 401 14.41 25.20 -3.87
C GLY A 401 15.83 24.70 -4.18
N HIS A 402 15.92 23.42 -4.58
CA HIS A 402 17.15 22.72 -4.98
C HIS A 402 17.91 23.30 -6.20
N GLY A 403 17.57 24.51 -6.67
CA GLY A 403 18.20 25.17 -7.82
C GLY A 403 19.47 25.96 -7.51
N ALA A 404 19.85 26.15 -6.24
CA ALA A 404 20.98 27.01 -5.87
C ALA A 404 22.35 26.31 -5.83
N HIS A 405 22.44 25.04 -6.21
CA HIS A 405 23.72 24.32 -6.31
C HIS A 405 24.10 24.09 -7.77
N GLY A 406 24.31 25.18 -8.51
CA GLY A 406 24.64 25.08 -9.94
C GLY A 406 24.81 26.38 -10.70
N ALA A 407 25.25 27.47 -10.05
CA ALA A 407 25.77 28.64 -10.74
C ALA A 407 26.75 29.35 -9.81
N GLY A 408 27.92 28.75 -9.61
CA GLY A 408 29.10 29.53 -9.28
C GLY A 408 29.27 30.55 -10.40
N SER A 409 29.15 31.82 -10.05
CA SER A 409 29.39 32.97 -10.92
C SER A 409 30.79 32.86 -11.54
N ALA A 410 30.88 32.27 -12.72
CA ALA A 410 31.97 32.50 -13.65
C ALA A 410 31.61 33.72 -14.50
N ALA A 411 31.65 34.90 -13.88
CA ALA A 411 31.83 36.16 -14.59
C ALA A 411 33.18 36.72 -14.10
N GLY A 412 34.15 36.68 -15.01
CA GLY A 412 35.56 36.80 -14.72
C GLY A 412 35.97 38.12 -14.06
N ALA A 413 36.92 38.00 -13.13
CA ALA A 413 37.83 39.08 -12.81
C ALA A 413 38.90 39.15 -13.91
N ALA A 414 38.93 40.24 -14.65
CA ALA A 414 40.12 40.70 -15.35
C ALA A 414 40.34 42.17 -14.97
N SER A 415 41.47 42.41 -14.30
CA SER A 415 41.97 43.70 -13.82
C SER A 415 42.51 44.58 -14.95
N GLU A 416 42.25 45.88 -14.81
CA GLU A 416 43.00 47.08 -15.22
C GLU A 416 44.10 46.99 -16.31
N ALA A 417 43.99 47.85 -17.34
CA ALA A 417 45.03 48.80 -17.76
C ALA A 417 44.58 49.66 -18.96
N GLY A 418 44.83 50.97 -18.90
CA GLY A 418 45.21 51.76 -20.08
C GLY A 418 44.20 52.78 -20.64
N THR A 419 44.32 54.03 -20.21
CA THR A 419 43.99 55.23 -21.01
C THR A 419 44.71 55.23 -22.37
N PRO A 420 44.13 55.88 -23.39
CA PRO A 420 44.75 57.13 -23.84
C PRO A 420 43.76 58.26 -24.13
N ALA A 421 44.36 59.45 -24.17
CA ALA A 421 43.79 60.79 -24.24
C ALA A 421 43.02 61.10 -25.54
N GLU A 422 42.01 61.97 -25.42
CA GLU A 422 41.84 63.13 -26.30
C GLU A 422 41.03 64.24 -25.59
N THR A 423 41.49 65.47 -25.75
CA THR A 423 40.94 66.76 -25.28
C THR A 423 40.90 67.71 -26.49
N PRO A 424 40.28 68.91 -26.45
CA PRO A 424 39.13 69.41 -25.68
C PRO A 424 38.19 70.34 -26.51
N LYS A 425 37.11 70.83 -25.86
CA LYS A 425 36.41 72.17 -25.99
C LYS A 425 34.88 71.99 -25.90
N ALA A 426 34.07 72.85 -25.28
CA ALA A 426 34.26 74.21 -24.77
C ALA A 426 33.31 74.50 -23.59
N ASP A 427 33.66 75.56 -22.88
CA ASP A 427 33.03 76.20 -21.74
C ASP A 427 31.57 76.62 -21.92
N ALA A 428 30.81 76.61 -20.83
CA ALA A 428 29.96 77.74 -20.46
C ALA A 428 29.67 77.73 -18.95
N ALA A 429 30.29 78.69 -18.26
CA ALA A 429 29.99 79.06 -16.89
C ALA A 429 28.59 79.66 -16.76
N GLY A 430 27.94 79.42 -15.62
CA GLY A 430 26.74 80.12 -15.19
C GLY A 430 26.61 80.06 -13.67
N ALA A 431 26.83 81.20 -13.04
CA ALA A 431 26.65 81.56 -11.62
C ALA A 431 25.53 80.79 -10.90
N GLY A 432 25.65 80.39 -9.63
CA GLY A 432 26.20 81.15 -8.51
C GLY A 432 25.09 81.98 -7.85
N GLY A 433 24.63 81.57 -6.66
CA GLY A 433 23.98 82.50 -5.72
C GLY A 433 22.81 81.95 -4.87
N HIS A 434 23.03 81.98 -3.55
CA HIS A 434 22.11 81.99 -2.38
C HIS A 434 21.24 80.76 -2.09
N GLU A 435 21.40 80.06 -0.96
CA GLU A 435 21.19 80.44 0.48
C GLU A 435 19.74 80.76 0.86
N GLY A 436 19.27 80.09 1.93
CA GLY A 436 18.06 80.41 2.69
C GLY A 436 17.17 79.18 2.96
N MET A 437 17.53 78.34 3.94
CA MET A 437 16.89 78.22 5.26
C MET A 437 15.48 77.60 5.32
N HIS A 438 15.42 76.48 6.05
CA HIS A 438 14.37 76.04 7.00
C HIS A 438 12.90 76.32 6.66
N HIS A 439 12.16 75.26 6.31
CA HIS A 439 11.23 74.60 7.23
C HIS A 439 10.80 73.22 6.69
#